data_AF-A0A9D8QQ10-F1
#
_entry.id   AF-A0A9D8QQ10-F1
#
_cell.length_a   1.000
_cell.length_b   1.000
_cell.length_c   1.000
_cell.angle_alpha   90.00
_cell.angle_beta   90.00
_cell.angle_gamma   90.00
#
_symmetry.space_group_name_H-M   'P 1'
#
loop_
_entity.id
_entity.type
_entity.pdbx_description
1 polymer ?
#
loop_
_entity_poly.entity_id
_entity_poly.type
_entity_poly.pdbx_seq_one_letter_code
_entity_poly.pdbx_strand_id
1 'polypeptide(L)'
;MNGIFKNIGRMMHAPKGFLLGVILCILPLTGCVSYQDQAREIHAHYHAGDFDTAQAALTRKANRKAKGKDALIWRLEEASALRVNNRLEDSTRSFEIADQMIRDFE
;
A
#
# COMPACT_ATOMS: atom_id res chain seq x y z
N MET A 1 37.73 -46.32 9.84
CA MET A 1 36.59 -45.55 9.29
C MET A 1 36.13 -44.53 10.33
N ASN A 2 36.88 -43.43 10.50
CA ASN A 2 36.64 -42.39 11.52
C ASN A 2 36.60 -41.02 10.83
N GLY A 3 35.46 -40.61 10.28
CA GLY A 3 35.43 -39.33 9.56
C GLY A 3 34.08 -38.69 9.23
N ILE A 4 32.95 -39.39 9.40
CA ILE A 4 31.67 -38.88 8.87
C ILE A 4 30.82 -38.14 9.92
N PHE A 5 31.05 -38.35 11.23
CA PHE A 5 30.22 -37.76 12.28
C PHE A 5 30.65 -36.38 12.79
N LYS A 6 31.76 -35.80 12.31
CA LYS A 6 32.30 -34.54 12.88
C LYS A 6 31.68 -33.26 12.28
N ASN A 7 30.81 -33.36 11.27
CA ASN A 7 30.39 -32.19 10.48
C ASN A 7 28.93 -31.71 10.71
N ILE A 8 28.23 -32.25 11.72
CA ILE A 8 26.85 -31.82 12.05
C ILE A 8 26.86 -30.71 13.14
N GLY A 9 28.03 -30.37 13.70
CA GLY A 9 28.14 -29.49 14.86
C GLY A 9 28.24 -27.98 14.59
N ARG A 10 28.08 -27.48 13.35
CA ARG A 10 28.36 -26.06 13.05
C ARG A 10 27.44 -25.46 12.00
N MET A 11 26.13 -25.49 12.22
CA MET A 11 25.25 -24.71 11.34
C MET A 11 23.96 -24.27 12.02
N MET A 12 24.06 -23.60 13.18
CA MET A 12 22.91 -22.89 13.76
C MET A 12 23.38 -21.79 14.73
N HIS A 13 24.24 -20.92 14.25
CA HIS A 13 24.34 -19.56 14.78
C HIS A 13 24.27 -18.66 13.56
N ALA A 14 23.05 -18.34 13.13
CA ALA A 14 22.88 -17.25 12.19
C ALA A 14 23.56 -16.03 12.81
N PRO A 15 24.56 -15.41 12.15
CA PRO A 15 25.21 -14.24 12.71
C PRO A 15 24.13 -13.19 12.94
N LYS A 16 24.17 -12.48 14.07
CA LYS A 16 23.16 -11.47 14.41
C LYS A 16 22.91 -10.46 13.28
N GLY A 17 23.93 -10.21 12.45
CA GLY A 17 23.84 -9.40 11.22
C GLY A 17 23.04 -10.02 10.08
N PHE A 18 22.97 -11.35 9.95
CA PHE A 18 22.11 -12.04 8.97
C PHE A 18 20.64 -11.93 9.35
N LEU A 19 20.31 -12.12 10.63
CA LEU A 19 18.94 -11.89 11.13
C LEU A 19 18.54 -10.41 10.99
N LEU A 20 19.45 -9.48 11.29
CA LEU A 20 19.20 -8.04 11.10
C LEU A 20 18.98 -7.68 9.62
N GLY A 21 19.76 -8.27 8.72
CA GLY A 21 19.61 -8.08 7.28
C GLY A 21 18.29 -8.63 6.73
N VAL A 22 17.88 -9.83 7.17
CA VAL A 22 16.58 -10.40 6.82
C VAL A 22 15.44 -9.52 7.33
N ILE A 23 15.50 -9.03 8.57
CA ILE A 23 14.50 -8.13 9.14
C ILE A 23 14.41 -6.82 8.36
N LEU A 24 15.53 -6.22 7.96
CA LEU A 24 15.54 -4.99 7.17
C LEU A 24 14.92 -5.20 5.77
N CYS A 25 15.13 -6.36 5.14
CA CYS A 25 14.56 -6.70 3.84
C CYS A 25 13.04 -6.92 3.86
N ILE A 26 12.45 -7.34 4.98
CA ILE A 26 11.00 -7.60 5.08
C ILE A 26 10.18 -6.38 5.50
N LEU A 27 10.78 -5.34 6.09
CA LEU A 27 10.09 -4.10 6.46
C LEU A 27 9.35 -3.38 5.32
N PRO A 28 9.85 -3.28 4.07
CA PRO A 28 9.09 -2.63 3.01
C PRO A 28 7.84 -3.42 2.57
N LEU A 29 7.77 -4.73 2.84
CA LEU A 29 6.64 -5.58 2.43
C LEU A 29 5.39 -5.36 3.29
N THR A 30 5.52 -4.85 4.52
CA THR A 30 4.37 -4.65 5.42
C THR A 30 3.45 -3.53 4.95
N GLY A 31 3.97 -2.56 4.18
CA GLY A 31 3.16 -1.48 3.59
C GLY A 31 2.18 -2.01 2.53
N CYS A 32 2.60 -3.00 1.74
CA CYS A 32 1.77 -3.58 0.69
C CYS A 32 0.56 -4.34 1.28
N VAL A 33 0.80 -5.17 2.31
CA VAL A 33 -0.26 -5.93 2.99
C VAL A 33 -1.25 -4.99 3.68
N SER A 34 -0.76 -3.99 4.43
CA SER A 34 -1.63 -3.05 5.15
C SER A 34 -2.53 -2.22 4.23
N TYR A 35 -2.00 -1.78 3.07
CA TYR A 35 -2.80 -1.05 2.09
C TYR A 35 -3.83 -1.96 1.39
N GLN A 36 -3.41 -3.16 0.96
CA GLN A 36 -4.32 -4.13 0.35
C GLN A 36 -5.48 -4.48 1.29
N ASP A 37 -5.19 -4.70 2.57
CA ASP A 37 -6.23 -4.98 3.57
C ASP A 37 -7.21 -3.81 3.73
N GLN A 38 -6.70 -2.58 3.69
CA GLN A 38 -7.51 -1.37 3.75
C GLN A 38 -8.35 -1.17 2.48
N ALA A 39 -7.84 -1.54 1.30
CA ALA A 39 -8.52 -1.36 0.01
C ALA A 39 -9.40 -2.55 -0.40
N ARG A 40 -9.31 -3.69 0.29
CA ARG A 40 -9.96 -4.96 -0.06
C ARG A 40 -11.45 -4.85 -0.38
N GLU A 41 -12.22 -4.18 0.48
CA GLU A 41 -13.65 -3.99 0.27
C GLU A 41 -13.94 -3.12 -0.96
N ILE A 42 -13.16 -2.06 -1.15
CA ILE A 42 -13.29 -1.14 -2.29
C ILE A 42 -12.99 -1.88 -3.60
N HIS A 43 -11.93 -2.67 -3.62
CA HIS A 43 -11.59 -3.51 -4.77
C HIS A 43 -12.67 -4.55 -5.06
N ALA A 44 -13.30 -5.13 -4.03
CA ALA A 44 -14.40 -6.07 -4.24
C ALA A 44 -15.58 -5.41 -4.98
N HIS A 45 -15.99 -4.20 -4.59
CA HIS A 45 -17.02 -3.43 -5.32
C HIS A 45 -16.58 -3.11 -6.75
N TYR A 46 -15.34 -2.69 -6.92
CA TYR A 46 -14.74 -2.43 -8.24
C TYR A 46 -14.80 -3.65 -9.17
N HIS A 47 -14.40 -4.82 -8.68
CA HIS A 47 -14.41 -6.06 -9.45
C HIS A 47 -15.83 -6.56 -9.72
N ALA A 48 -16.79 -6.22 -8.87
CA ALA A 48 -18.22 -6.50 -9.10
C ALA A 48 -18.89 -5.52 -10.08
N GLY A 49 -18.18 -4.48 -10.54
CA GLY A 49 -18.73 -3.42 -11.39
C GLY A 49 -19.60 -2.40 -10.64
N ASP A 50 -19.62 -2.47 -9.31
CA ASP A 50 -20.31 -1.53 -8.42
C ASP A 50 -19.41 -0.31 -8.16
N PHE A 51 -19.17 0.45 -9.24
CA PHE A 51 -18.22 1.54 -9.21
C PHE A 51 -18.72 2.75 -8.41
N ASP A 52 -20.04 2.93 -8.25
CA ASP A 52 -20.60 4.00 -7.43
C ASP A 52 -20.29 3.78 -5.95
N THR A 53 -20.48 2.56 -5.44
CA THR A 53 -20.15 2.24 -4.05
C THR A 53 -18.65 2.33 -3.81
N ALA A 54 -17.84 1.84 -4.76
CA ALA A 54 -16.39 1.95 -4.70
C ALA A 54 -15.93 3.42 -4.64
N GLN A 55 -16.46 4.28 -5.52
CA GLN A 55 -16.16 5.71 -5.56
C GLN A 55 -16.58 6.39 -4.25
N ALA A 56 -17.78 6.11 -3.73
CA ALA A 56 -18.23 6.68 -2.47
C ALA A 56 -17.32 6.27 -1.29
N ALA A 57 -16.85 5.03 -1.26
CA ALA A 57 -15.92 4.54 -0.25
C ALA A 57 -14.55 5.23 -0.32
N LEU A 58 -14.04 5.43 -1.54
CA LEU A 58 -12.79 6.15 -1.79
C LEU A 58 -12.87 7.61 -1.37
N THR A 59 -13.94 8.32 -1.73
CA THR A 59 -14.17 9.70 -1.26
C THR A 59 -14.18 9.79 0.26
N ARG A 60 -14.84 8.85 0.95
CA ARG A 60 -14.81 8.79 2.42
C ARG A 60 -13.40 8.60 2.97
N LYS A 61 -12.57 7.75 2.34
CA LYS A 61 -11.19 7.52 2.78
C LYS A 61 -10.30 8.74 2.54
N ALA A 62 -10.39 9.33 1.35
CA ALA A 62 -9.65 10.52 0.98
C ALA A 62 -9.99 11.73 1.87
N ASN A 63 -11.24 11.84 2.34
CA ASN A 63 -11.65 12.89 3.26
C ASN A 63 -11.22 12.64 4.71
N ARG A 64 -11.19 11.37 5.16
CA ARG A 64 -10.74 11.04 6.53
C ARG A 64 -9.23 11.17 6.73
N LYS A 65 -8.45 10.95 5.68
CA LYS A 65 -6.99 11.07 5.71
C LYS A 65 -6.63 12.49 5.26
N ALA A 66 -6.46 13.39 6.21
CA ALA A 66 -6.26 14.81 5.91
C ALA A 66 -4.82 15.15 5.46
N LYS A 67 -3.81 14.35 5.85
CA LYS A 67 -2.38 14.67 5.62
C LYS A 67 -1.51 13.41 5.46
N GLY A 68 -0.34 13.58 4.87
CA GLY A 68 0.69 12.56 4.74
C GLY A 68 0.56 11.67 3.49
N LYS A 69 1.51 10.75 3.30
CA LYS A 69 1.62 9.92 2.10
C LYS A 69 0.40 9.01 1.87
N ASP A 70 -0.20 8.47 2.93
CA ASP A 70 -1.44 7.70 2.84
C ASP A 70 -2.59 8.54 2.27
N ALA A 71 -2.72 9.80 2.72
CA ALA A 71 -3.76 10.70 2.25
C ALA A 71 -3.62 10.96 0.74
N LEU A 72 -2.38 11.12 0.27
CA LEU A 72 -2.08 11.27 -1.16
C LEU A 72 -2.55 10.03 -1.95
N ILE A 73 -2.23 8.83 -1.47
CA ILE A 73 -2.65 7.58 -2.13
C ILE A 73 -4.17 7.51 -2.25
N TRP A 74 -4.91 7.72 -1.14
CA TRP A 74 -6.38 7.67 -1.18
C TRP A 74 -6.98 8.74 -2.09
N ARG A 75 -6.35 9.92 -2.20
CA ARG A 75 -6.81 10.96 -3.13
C ARG A 75 -6.60 10.57 -4.59
N LEU A 76 -5.47 9.94 -4.92
CA LEU A 76 -5.19 9.46 -6.27
C LEU A 76 -6.15 8.33 -6.68
N GLU A 77 -6.48 7.44 -5.75
CA GLU A 77 -7.49 6.39 -5.99
C GLU A 77 -8.89 6.99 -6.21
N GLU A 78 -9.31 7.94 -5.37
CA GLU A 78 -10.58 8.66 -5.55
C GLU A 78 -10.65 9.31 -6.94
N ALA A 79 -9.60 10.03 -7.34
CA ALA A 79 -9.54 10.69 -8.63
C ALA A 79 -9.67 9.69 -9.79
N SER A 80 -9.04 8.52 -9.67
CA SER A 80 -9.12 7.44 -10.65
C SER A 80 -10.52 6.84 -10.73
N ALA A 81 -11.19 6.68 -9.58
CA ALA A 81 -12.56 6.16 -9.53
C ALA A 81 -13.60 7.11 -10.09
N LEU A 82 -13.46 8.40 -9.80
CA LEU A 82 -14.29 9.43 -10.41
C LEU A 82 -14.14 9.42 -11.93
N ARG A 83 -12.94 9.17 -12.46
CA ARG A 83 -12.70 9.06 -13.90
C ARG A 83 -13.41 7.86 -14.52
N VAL A 84 -13.34 6.69 -13.88
CA VAL A 84 -14.05 5.48 -14.34
C VAL A 84 -15.57 5.68 -14.34
N ASN A 85 -16.09 6.45 -13.38
CA ASN A 85 -17.52 6.80 -13.28
C ASN A 85 -17.93 8.00 -14.14
N ASN A 86 -17.09 8.44 -15.09
CA ASN A 86 -17.33 9.58 -15.97
C ASN A 86 -17.60 10.91 -15.22
N ARG A 87 -17.19 11.02 -13.95
CA ARG A 87 -17.24 12.25 -13.13
C ARG A 87 -15.96 13.06 -13.31
N LEU A 88 -15.72 13.51 -14.53
CA LEU A 88 -14.43 14.06 -14.95
C LEU A 88 -14.04 15.34 -14.20
N GLU A 89 -14.99 16.24 -13.93
CA GLU A 89 -14.72 17.48 -13.21
C GLU A 89 -14.24 17.22 -11.77
N ASP A 90 -14.91 16.31 -11.07
CA ASP A 90 -14.54 15.92 -9.70
C ASP A 90 -13.22 15.13 -9.68
N SER A 91 -12.96 14.32 -10.71
CA SER A 91 -11.69 13.64 -10.90
C SER A 91 -10.55 14.65 -11.04
N THR A 92 -10.70 15.67 -11.90
CA THR A 92 -9.71 16.73 -12.09
C THR A 92 -9.45 17.47 -10.78
N ARG A 93 -10.50 17.88 -10.06
CA ARG A 93 -10.34 18.55 -8.75
C ARG A 93 -9.57 17.67 -7.76
N SER A 94 -9.84 16.37 -7.75
CA SER A 94 -9.14 15.43 -6.86
C SER A 94 -7.66 15.31 -7.21
N PHE A 95 -7.32 15.26 -8.51
CA PHE A 95 -5.93 15.29 -8.98
C PHE A 95 -5.22 16.60 -8.69
N GLU A 96 -5.88 17.75 -8.81
CA GLU A 96 -5.31 19.06 -8.46
C GLU A 96 -4.91 19.11 -6.97
N ILE A 97 -5.77 18.57 -6.09
CA ILE A 97 -5.41 18.52 -4.67
C ILE A 97 -4.26 17.54 -4.44
N ALA A 98 -4.21 16.41 -5.15
CA ALA A 98 -3.08 15.48 -5.06
C ALA A 98 -1.76 16.13 -5.52
N ASP A 99 -1.79 16.94 -6.59
CA ASP A 99 -0.63 17.71 -7.05
C ASP A 99 -0.15 18.69 -5.98
N GLN A 100 -1.07 19.41 -5.34
CA GLN A 100 -0.72 20.31 -4.23
C GLN A 100 -0.08 19.55 -3.06
N MET A 101 -0.61 18.37 -2.70
CA MET A 101 -0.02 17.54 -1.64
C MET A 101 1.40 17.08 -1.98
N ILE A 102 1.68 16.80 -3.26
CA ILE A 102 3.02 16.44 -3.72
C ILE A 102 3.98 17.63 -3.56
N ARG A 103 3.57 18.83 -3.99
CA ARG A 103 4.34 20.06 -3.81
C ARG A 103 4.64 20.36 -2.34
N ASP A 104 3.70 20.07 -1.44
CA ASP A 104 3.90 20.25 0.01
C ASP A 104 4.91 19.27 0.62
N PHE A 105 5.27 18.18 -0.09
CA PHE A 105 6.31 17.24 0.34
C PHE A 105 7.72 17.61 -0.17
N GLU A 106 7.82 18.49 -1.16
CA GLU A 106 9.07 18.99 -1.73
C GLU A 106 9.69 20.09 -0.85
#